data_AF-A0A7W5F6D6-F1
#
_entry.id   AF-A0A7W5F6D6-F1
#
_cell.length_a   1.000
_cell.length_b   1.000
_cell.length_c   1.000
_cell.angle_alpha   90.00
_cell.angle_beta   90.00
_cell.angle_gamma   90.00
#
_symmetry.space_group_name_H-M   'P 1'
#
loop_
_entity.id
_entity.type
_entity.pdbx_description
1 polymer ?
#
loop_
_entity_poly.entity_id
_entity_poly.type
_entity_poly.pdbx_seq_one_letter_code
_entity_poly.pdbx_strand_id
1 'polypeptide(L)' 'MTAWRRLRDWTEAGVWPRLHATLLSELRRADLLDLDDCAVDGSHIRALKGGTSSALHRSTGPDSAPSTT' A
#
# COMPACT_ATOMS: atom_id res chain seq x y z
N MET A 1 -8.12 -2.63 22.92
CA MET A 1 -8.75 -2.96 21.61
C MET A 1 -7.79 -2.50 20.51
N THR A 2 -7.28 -3.40 19.67
CA THR A 2 -6.33 -3.00 18.61
C THR A 2 -7.10 -2.52 17.37
N ALA A 3 -6.57 -1.51 16.67
CA ALA A 3 -7.19 -0.98 15.45
C ALA A 3 -7.47 -2.07 14.39
N TRP A 4 -6.58 -3.06 14.28
CA TRP A 4 -6.75 -4.20 13.37
C TRP A 4 -7.99 -5.05 13.68
N ARG A 5 -8.31 -5.29 14.96
CA ARG A 5 -9.50 -6.08 15.32
C ARG A 5 -10.77 -5.37 14.86
N ARG A 6 -10.85 -4.06 15.07
CA ARG A 6 -11.99 -3.26 14.60
C ARG A 6 -12.09 -3.23 13.07
N LEU A 7 -10.97 -3.09 12.37
CA LEU A 7 -10.95 -3.14 10.90
C LEU A 7 -11.42 -4.51 10.39
N ARG A 8 -10.98 -5.60 11.03
CA ARG A 8 -11.42 -6.95 10.69
C ARG A 8 -12.92 -7.10 10.90
N ASP A 9 -13.43 -6.72 12.07
CA ASP A 9 -14.86 -6.84 12.39
C ASP A 9 -15.73 -6.02 11.41
N TRP A 10 -15.26 -4.84 10.99
CA TRP A 10 -15.91 -4.01 9.96
C TRP A 10 -15.81 -4.60 8.55
N THR A 11 -14.73 -5.33 8.27
CA THR A 11 -14.56 -6.03 6.99
C THR A 11 -15.48 -7.24 6.92
N GLU A 12 -15.57 -8.02 7.98
CA GLU A 12 -16.50 -9.15 8.12
C GLU A 12 -17.97 -8.70 8.03
N ALA A 13 -18.31 -7.55 8.63
CA ALA A 13 -19.62 -6.93 8.50
C ALA A 13 -19.88 -6.27 7.12
N GLY A 14 -18.90 -6.24 6.22
CA GLY A 14 -18.99 -5.64 4.88
C GLY A 14 -19.03 -4.11 4.86
N VAL A 15 -18.83 -3.46 6.01
CA VAL A 15 -18.79 -1.99 6.14
C VAL A 15 -17.59 -1.42 5.40
N TRP A 16 -16.41 -1.97 5.65
CA TRP A 16 -15.17 -1.48 5.07
C TRP A 16 -15.13 -1.58 3.53
N PRO A 17 -15.43 -2.74 2.90
CA PRO A 17 -15.45 -2.85 1.45
C PRO A 17 -16.41 -1.88 0.76
N ARG A 18 -17.61 -1.66 1.32
CA ARG A 18 -18.60 -0.74 0.76
C ARG A 18 -18.13 0.71 0.85
N LEU A 19 -17.67 1.13 2.03
CA LEU A 19 -17.14 2.47 2.25
C LEU A 19 -15.95 2.76 1.32
N HIS A 20 -15.02 1.82 1.23
CA HIS A 20 -13.84 1.95 0.40
C HIS A 20 -14.19 2.07 -1.09
N ALA A 21 -15.12 1.24 -1.59
CA ALA A 21 -15.58 1.33 -2.98
C ALA A 21 -16.26 2.67 -3.28
N THR A 22 -17.13 3.16 -2.40
CA THR A 22 -17.78 4.48 -2.57
C THR A 22 -16.76 5.60 -2.58
N LEU A 23 -15.80 5.60 -1.63
CA LEU A 23 -14.76 6.61 -1.58
C LEU A 23 -13.94 6.65 -2.87
N LEU A 24 -13.49 5.48 -3.36
CA LEU A 24 -12.74 5.40 -4.62
C LEU A 24 -13.58 5.87 -5.81
N SER A 25 -14.87 5.56 -5.85
CA SER A 25 -15.77 6.04 -6.91
C SER A 25 -15.86 7.57 -6.92
N GLU A 26 -16.01 8.19 -5.76
CA GLU A 26 -16.09 9.65 -5.66
C GLU A 26 -14.77 10.33 -6.01
N LEU A 27 -13.64 9.78 -5.56
CA LEU A 27 -12.33 10.33 -5.90
C LEU A 27 -12.01 10.21 -7.40
N ARG A 28 -12.41 9.09 -8.04
CA ARG A 28 -12.34 8.95 -9.51
C ARG A 28 -13.21 9.98 -10.22
N ARG A 29 -14.45 10.18 -9.75
CA ARG A 29 -15.39 11.15 -10.34
C ARG A 29 -14.89 12.58 -10.21
N ALA A 30 -14.15 12.88 -9.14
CA ALA A 30 -13.58 14.19 -8.88
C ALA A 30 -12.21 14.42 -9.55
N ASP A 31 -11.67 13.43 -10.27
CA ASP A 31 -10.33 13.49 -10.87
C ASP A 31 -9.22 13.79 -9.84
N LEU A 32 -9.39 13.27 -8.62
CA LEU A 32 -8.48 13.46 -7.49
C LEU A 32 -7.56 12.25 -7.24
N LEU A 33 -7.62 11.25 -8.11
CA LEU A 33 -6.70 10.12 -8.08
C LEU A 33 -5.71 10.26 -9.22
N ASP A 34 -4.47 10.52 -8.85
CA ASP A 34 -3.35 10.32 -9.77
C ASP A 34 -3.17 8.82 -10.00
N LEU A 35 -3.30 8.40 -11.26
CA LEU A 35 -3.17 7.02 -11.71
C LEU A 35 -2.00 6.83 -12.69
N ASP A 36 -1.21 7.88 -12.92
CA ASP A 36 -0.07 7.83 -13.83
C ASP A 36 1.10 7.06 -13.18
N ASP A 37 1.17 7.11 -11.84
CA ASP A 37 2.15 6.37 -11.05
C ASP A 37 1.53 5.16 -10.34
N CYS A 38 2.27 4.05 -10.29
CA CYS A 38 1.89 2.84 -9.58
C CYS A 38 2.93 2.51 -8.50
N ALA A 39 2.49 2.41 -7.25
CA ALA A 39 3.30 1.91 -6.14
C ALA A 39 3.00 0.42 -5.92
N VAL A 40 4.04 -0.42 -6.02
CA VAL A 40 3.96 -1.83 -5.67
C VAL A 40 4.48 -2.00 -4.23
N ASP A 41 3.59 -2.32 -3.30
CA ASP A 41 3.96 -2.66 -1.91
C ASP A 41 3.99 -4.19 -1.72
N GLY A 42 4.91 -4.65 -0.87
CA GLY A 42 5.11 -6.04 -0.54
C GLY A 42 5.24 -6.24 0.97
N SER A 43 4.55 -7.23 1.51
CA SER A 43 4.72 -7.62 2.91
C SER A 43 5.84 -8.65 3.06
N HIS A 44 6.86 -8.33 3.86
CA HIS A 44 7.96 -9.24 4.17
C HIS A 44 7.76 -9.88 5.55
N ILE A 45 7.51 -11.18 5.59
CA ILE A 45 7.50 -11.95 6.84
C ILE A 45 8.85 -12.65 7.04
N ARG A 46 9.33 -12.68 8.30
CA ARG A 46 10.56 -13.40 8.63
C ARG A 46 10.38 -14.89 8.39
N ALA A 47 11.42 -15.53 7.85
CA ALA A 47 11.43 -16.99 7.68
C ALA A 47 11.25 -17.67 9.04
N LEU A 48 10.21 -18.50 9.15
CA LEU A 48 9.85 -19.19 10.40
C LEU A 48 10.96 -20.12 10.91
N LYS A 49 11.81 -20.65 10.03
CA LYS A 49 12.90 -21.60 10.33
C LYS A 49 14.30 -20.96 10.39
N GLY A 50 14.39 -19.64 10.58
CA GLY A 50 15.67 -18.96 10.82
C GLY A 50 16.58 -18.85 9.59
N GLY A 51 16.29 -17.87 8.73
CA GLY A 51 17.26 -17.33 7.76
C GLY A 51 17.88 -16.05 8.33
N THR A 52 19.20 -16.00 8.44
CA THR A 52 19.91 -14.86 9.06
C THR A 52 20.08 -13.66 8.12
N SER A 53 19.94 -13.85 6.81
CA SER A 53 20.00 -12.77 5.82
C SER A 53 18.62 -12.43 5.25
N SER A 54 18.25 -11.15 5.32
CA SER A 54 17.29 -10.59 4.37
C SER A 54 18.07 -10.29 3.09
N ALA A 55 17.51 -10.58 1.91
CA ALA A 55 18.04 -9.98 0.69
C ALA A 55 18.04 -8.45 0.85
N LEU A 56 19.08 -7.77 0.38
CA LEU A 56 19.12 -6.32 0.37
C LEU A 56 17.94 -5.80 -0.45
N HIS A 57 17.18 -4.88 0.13
CA HIS A 57 16.13 -4.19 -0.61
C HIS A 57 16.80 -3.35 -1.70
N ARG A 58 16.49 -3.64 -2.97
CA ARG A 58 16.92 -2.79 -4.08
C ARG A 58 16.17 -1.47 -3.93
N SER A 59 16.90 -0.38 -3.70
CA SER A 59 16.31 0.96 -3.73
C SER A 59 15.70 1.19 -5.12
N THR A 60 14.41 1.49 -5.16
CA THR A 60 13.68 1.93 -6.36
C THR A 60 13.40 3.44 -6.30
N GLY A 61 14.13 4.18 -5.46
CA GLY A 61 14.04 5.64 -5.45
C GLY A 61 14.42 6.20 -6.83
N PRO A 62 13.80 7.31 -7.26
CA PRO A 62 14.16 7.96 -8.52
C PRO A 62 15.64 8.32 -8.50
N ASP A 63 16.37 7.96 -9.57
CA ASP A 63 17.73 8.42 -9.76
C ASP A 63 17.72 9.96 -9.91
N SER A 64 18.67 10.64 -9.26
CA SER A 64 18.85 12.09 -9.42
C SER A 64 19.09 12.41 -10.89
N ALA A 65 18.28 13.30 -11.45
CA ALA A 65 18.46 13.81 -12.80
C ALA A 65 19.85 14.47 -12.95
N PRO A 66 20.55 14.28 -14.08
CA PRO A 66 21.84 14.92 -14.31
C PRO A 66 21.68 16.45 -14.35
N SER A 67 22.44 17.15 -13.51
CA SER A 67 22.52 18.61 -13.52
C SER A 67 23.07 19.07 -14.87
N THR A 68 22.27 19.81 -15.62
CA THR A 68 22.74 20.54 -16.81
C THR A 68 23.06 21.97 -16.39
N THR A 69 24.33 22.36 -16.49
CA THR A 69 24.80 23.76 -16.38
C THR A 69 25.11 24.28 -17.77
#